data_AF-M2Y3Y6-F1
#
_entry.id   AF-M2Y3Y6-F1
#
_cell.length_a   1.000
_cell.length_b   1.000
_cell.length_c   1.000
_cell.angle_alpha   90.00
_cell.angle_beta   90.00
_cell.angle_gamma   90.00
#
_symmetry.space_group_name_H-M   'P 1'
#
loop_
_entity.id
_entity.type
_entity.pdbx_description
1 polymer ?
#
loop_
_entity_poly.entity_id
_entity_poly.type
_entity_poly.pdbx_seq_one_letter_code
_entity_poly.pdbx_strand_id
1 'polypeptide(L)'
;MALARRFPTTGFDISAERISELHRGIDRTDEVAPAVLRASTLKLSARPEDIRGADIYIVTVPTPVDEKNEPDLRPVLSACRTVGAAMGRGAVVVFESTVYPGVTEDICGPELERVSG
;
A
#
# COMPACT_ATOMS: atom_id res chain seq x y z
N MET A 1 -6.14 -6.81 10.92
CA MET A 1 -4.70 -7.00 11.27
C MET A 1 -4.29 -8.48 11.32
N ALA A 2 -4.73 -9.29 10.37
CA ALA A 2 -4.46 -10.73 10.38
C ALA A 2 -2.98 -11.05 10.07
N LEU A 3 -2.39 -10.35 9.08
CA LEU A 3 -0.99 -10.54 8.66
C LEU A 3 -0.01 -10.21 9.80
N ALA A 4 -0.17 -9.06 10.47
CA ALA A 4 0.71 -8.65 11.56
C ALA A 4 0.77 -9.65 12.73
N ARG A 5 -0.29 -10.44 12.94
CA ARG A 5 -0.30 -11.50 13.97
C ARG A 5 0.57 -12.71 13.61
N ARG A 6 0.98 -12.85 12.35
CA ARG A 6 1.70 -14.02 11.83
C ARG A 6 3.05 -13.67 11.19
N PHE A 7 3.19 -12.46 10.64
CA PHE A 7 4.36 -12.01 9.89
C PHE A 7 4.79 -10.60 10.30
N PRO A 8 6.10 -10.29 10.24
CA PRO A 8 6.56 -8.90 10.29
C PRO A 8 5.87 -8.11 9.19
N THR A 9 5.04 -7.15 9.58
CA THR A 9 4.20 -6.39 8.64
C THR A 9 4.44 -4.90 8.86
N THR A 10 4.64 -4.17 7.77
CA THR A 10 4.70 -2.70 7.75
C THR A 10 3.46 -2.16 7.05
N GLY A 11 2.67 -1.35 7.74
CA GLY A 11 1.62 -0.52 7.16
C GLY A 11 2.24 0.80 6.71
N PHE A 12 2.29 1.02 5.40
CA PHE A 12 2.83 2.23 4.81
C PHE A 12 1.72 3.11 4.25
N ASP A 13 1.80 4.41 4.52
CA ASP A 13 0.91 5.41 3.92
C ASP A 13 1.72 6.71 3.70
N ILE A 14 1.54 7.36 2.55
CA ILE A 14 2.24 8.63 2.24
C ILE A 14 1.83 9.77 3.19
N SER A 15 0.68 9.66 3.85
CA SER A 15 0.20 10.62 4.83
C SER A 15 0.83 10.39 6.20
N ALA A 16 1.85 11.19 6.52
CA ALA A 16 2.45 11.22 7.86
C ALA A 16 1.42 11.56 8.96
N GLU A 17 0.40 12.35 8.63
CA GLU A 17 -0.71 12.63 9.54
C GLU A 17 -1.50 11.36 9.87
N ARG A 18 -1.90 10.59 8.85
CA ARG A 18 -2.61 9.32 9.04
C ARG A 18 -1.79 8.33 9.88
N ILE A 19 -0.49 8.23 9.61
CA ILE A 19 0.42 7.39 10.41
C ILE A 19 0.50 7.86 11.87
N SER A 20 0.49 9.17 12.12
CA SER A 20 0.49 9.74 13.47
C SER A 20 -0.81 9.43 14.23
N GLU A 21 -1.96 9.54 13.57
CA GLU A 21 -3.26 9.18 14.15
C GLU A 21 -3.32 7.70 14.52
N LEU A 22 -2.92 6.82 13.60
CA LEU A 22 -2.93 5.37 13.82
C LEU A 22 -2.00 4.98 14.98
N HIS A 23 -0.85 5.63 15.13
CA HIS A 23 0.02 5.46 16.30
C HIS A 23 -0.64 5.88 17.62
N ARG A 24 -1.50 6.90 17.59
CA ARG A 24 -2.32 7.32 18.74
C ARG A 24 -3.52 6.40 18.97
N GLY A 25 -3.69 5.36 18.15
CA GLY A 25 -4.83 4.45 18.18
C GLY A 25 -6.13 5.09 17.67
N ILE A 26 -6.02 6.10 16.80
CA ILE A 26 -7.14 6.80 16.19
C ILE A 26 -7.19 6.39 14.73
N ASP A 27 -8.29 5.77 14.30
CA ASP A 27 -8.56 5.47 12.90
C ASP A 27 -9.70 6.35 12.39
N ARG A 28 -9.39 7.31 11.52
CA ARG A 28 -10.38 8.26 10.99
C ARG A 28 -11.45 7.63 10.09
N THR A 29 -11.27 6.38 9.66
CA THR A 29 -12.27 5.64 8.88
C THR A 29 -13.20 4.81 9.76
N ASP A 30 -12.93 4.73 11.07
CA ASP A 30 -13.66 3.91 12.04
C ASP A 30 -13.70 2.40 11.70
N GLU A 31 -12.82 1.93 10.81
CA GLU A 31 -12.77 0.52 10.41
C GLU A 31 -12.03 -0.35 11.43
N VAL A 32 -11.08 0.23 12.17
CA VAL A 32 -10.30 -0.49 13.18
C VAL A 32 -10.47 0.15 14.56
N ALA A 33 -11.00 -0.65 15.50
CA ALA A 33 -11.16 -0.22 16.87
C ALA A 33 -9.79 0.17 17.52
N PRO A 34 -9.74 1.24 18.34
CA PRO A 34 -8.51 1.69 19.00
C PRO A 34 -7.76 0.61 19.79
N ALA A 35 -8.50 -0.32 20.43
CA ALA A 35 -7.90 -1.43 21.17
C ALA A 35 -7.18 -2.43 20.25
N VAL A 36 -7.67 -2.64 19.03
CA VAL A 36 -7.07 -3.53 18.04
C VAL A 36 -5.77 -2.92 17.50
N LEU A 37 -5.77 -1.61 17.20
CA LEU A 37 -4.56 -0.90 16.77
C LEU A 37 -3.46 -0.95 17.84
N ARG A 38 -3.80 -0.61 19.09
CA ARG A 38 -2.84 -0.59 20.20
C ARG A 38 -2.25 -1.96 20.54
N ALA A 39 -3.02 -3.03 20.32
CA ALA A 39 -2.56 -4.40 20.57
C ALA A 39 -1.77 -5.00 19.40
N SER A 40 -1.62 -4.27 18.29
CA SER A 40 -0.99 -4.78 17.08
C SER A 40 0.53 -4.68 17.12
N THR A 41 1.18 -5.63 16.45
CA THR A 41 2.61 -5.64 16.13
C THR A 41 2.91 -4.96 14.80
N LEU A 42 1.90 -4.40 14.12
CA LEU A 42 2.07 -3.71 12.84
C LEU A 42 3.00 -2.49 13.01
N LYS A 43 4.10 -2.47 12.26
CA LYS A 43 4.93 -1.26 12.14
C LYS A 43 4.18 -0.27 11.23
N LEU A 44 3.98 0.96 11.67
CA LEU A 44 3.38 2.01 10.85
C LEU A 44 4.48 2.97 10.38
N SER A 45 4.48 3.34 9.09
CA SER A 45 5.47 4.27 8.56
C SER A 45 4.93 5.12 7.41
N ALA A 46 5.44 6.34 7.30
CA ALA A 46 5.26 7.21 6.13
C ALA A 46 6.52 7.34 5.25
N ARG A 47 7.52 6.49 5.52
CA ARG A 47 8.83 6.55 4.87
C ARG A 47 9.01 5.38 3.91
N PRO A 48 9.17 5.62 2.59
CA PRO A 48 9.33 4.55 1.60
C PRO A 48 10.48 3.58 1.88
N GLU A 49 11.55 4.03 2.53
CA GLU A 49 12.69 3.20 2.91
C GLU A 49 12.32 2.11 3.94
N ASP A 50 11.25 2.29 4.72
CA ASP A 50 10.82 1.33 5.74
C ASP A 50 10.13 0.08 5.15
N ILE A 51 9.79 0.09 3.86
CA ILE A 51 9.20 -1.05 3.15
C ILE A 51 10.20 -1.77 2.24
N ARG A 52 11.49 -1.38 2.25
CA ARG A 52 12.51 -2.01 1.41
C ARG A 52 12.77 -3.46 1.81
N GLY A 53 12.87 -4.33 0.82
CA GLY A 53 13.23 -5.74 1.02
C GLY A 53 12.12 -6.61 1.62
N ALA A 54 10.86 -6.17 1.54
CA ALA A 54 9.73 -7.04 1.88
C ALA A 54 9.54 -8.11 0.79
N ASP A 55 9.10 -9.30 1.19
CA ASP A 55 8.83 -10.40 0.26
C ASP A 55 7.51 -10.20 -0.50
N ILE A 56 6.54 -9.54 0.14
CA ILE A 56 5.19 -9.33 -0.40
C ILE A 56 4.78 -7.87 -0.18
N TYR A 57 4.30 -7.24 -1.25
CA TYR A 57 3.75 -5.90 -1.27
C TYR A 57 2.26 -5.98 -1.62
N ILE A 58 1.39 -5.47 -0.73
CA ILE A 58 -0.06 -5.40 -0.97
C ILE A 58 -0.42 -3.94 -1.19
N VAL A 59 -0.90 -3.61 -2.39
CA VAL A 59 -1.25 -2.26 -2.81
C VAL A 59 -2.76 -2.07 -2.64
N THR A 60 -3.13 -1.20 -1.70
CA THR A 60 -4.51 -0.89 -1.31
C THR A 60 -4.80 0.61 -1.43
N VAL A 61 -4.31 1.25 -2.49
CA VAL A 61 -4.49 2.69 -2.72
C VAL A 61 -5.83 2.98 -3.39
N PRO A 62 -6.42 4.18 -3.21
CA PRO A 62 -7.70 4.49 -3.82
C PRO A 62 -7.61 4.56 -5.35
N THR A 63 -8.71 4.21 -6.01
CA THR A 63 -8.93 4.38 -7.46
C THR A 63 -10.16 5.26 -7.66
N PRO A 64 -10.09 6.57 -7.34
CA PRO A 64 -11.25 7.44 -7.46
C PRO A 64 -11.67 7.52 -8.93
N VAL A 65 -12.97 7.61 -9.17
CA VAL A 65 -13.53 7.80 -10.52
C VAL A 65 -13.89 9.27 -10.73
N ASP A 66 -13.69 9.76 -11.95
CA ASP A 66 -14.09 11.12 -12.32
C ASP A 66 -15.58 11.20 -12.73
N GLU A 67 -16.03 12.39 -13.13
CA GLU A 67 -17.41 12.63 -13.56
C GLU A 67 -17.84 11.82 -14.79
N LYS A 68 -16.87 11.28 -15.55
CA LYS A 68 -17.09 10.41 -16.71
C LYS A 68 -17.04 8.93 -16.35
N ASN A 69 -16.91 8.59 -15.07
CA ASN A 69 -16.66 7.25 -14.55
C ASN A 69 -15.32 6.66 -15.03
N GLU A 70 -14.35 7.49 -15.39
CA GLU A 70 -13.00 7.04 -15.70
C GLU A 70 -12.18 6.96 -14.41
N PRO A 71 -11.54 5.81 -14.12
CA PRO A 71 -10.75 5.66 -12.92
C PRO A 71 -9.43 6.44 -13.05
N ASP A 72 -9.11 7.21 -12.02
CA ASP A 72 -7.82 7.84 -11.87
C ASP A 72 -6.79 6.85 -11.36
N LEU A 73 -5.88 6.44 -12.25
CA LEU A 73 -4.81 5.48 -11.94
C LEU A 73 -3.56 6.15 -11.33
N ARG A 74 -3.53 7.48 -11.14
CA ARG A 74 -2.37 8.17 -10.56
C ARG A 74 -1.94 7.59 -9.21
N PRO A 75 -2.85 7.26 -8.26
CA PRO A 75 -2.45 6.67 -6.98
C PRO A 75 -1.79 5.29 -7.16
N VAL A 76 -2.36 4.44 -8.03
CA VAL A 76 -1.83 3.11 -8.34
C VAL A 76 -0.44 3.19 -8.97
N LEU A 77 -0.27 4.05 -9.98
CA LEU A 77 1.04 4.29 -10.60
C LEU A 77 2.07 4.83 -9.59
N SER A 78 1.64 5.70 -8.67
CA SER A 78 2.52 6.19 -7.60
C SER A 78 2.93 5.09 -6.63
N ALA A 79 2.01 4.17 -6.32
CA ALA A 79 2.32 2.99 -5.53
C ALA A 79 3.29 2.07 -6.26
N CYS A 80 3.10 1.83 -7.57
CA CYS A 80 4.05 1.05 -8.38
C CYS A 80 5.46 1.64 -8.34
N ARG A 81 5.62 2.96 -8.47
CA ARG A 81 6.96 3.60 -8.35
C ARG A 81 7.58 3.39 -6.97
N THR A 82 6.77 3.51 -5.92
CA THR A 82 7.23 3.37 -4.54
C THR A 82 7.65 1.92 -4.25
N VAL A 83 6.83 0.96 -4.65
CA VAL A 83 7.08 -0.48 -4.49
C VAL A 83 8.23 -0.94 -5.38
N GLY A 84 8.26 -0.54 -6.65
CA GLY A 84 9.32 -0.88 -7.61
C GLY A 84 10.71 -0.46 -7.12
N ALA A 85 10.83 0.71 -6.50
CA ALA A 85 12.09 1.18 -5.91
C ALA A 85 12.49 0.48 -4.59
N ALA A 86 11.55 -0.24 -3.96
CA ALA A 86 11.73 -0.89 -2.67
C ALA A 86 11.89 -2.41 -2.78
N MET A 87 11.31 -3.03 -3.81
CA MET A 87 11.21 -4.47 -3.97
C MET A 87 12.55 -5.10 -4.40
N GLY A 88 12.79 -6.32 -3.92
CA GLY A 88 13.90 -7.15 -4.36
C GLY A 88 13.49 -8.18 -5.41
N ARG A 89 14.48 -8.88 -5.98
CA ARG A 89 14.23 -10.02 -6.87
C ARG A 89 13.41 -11.08 -6.14
N GLY A 90 12.33 -11.54 -6.78
CA GLY A 90 11.43 -12.58 -6.23
C GLY A 90 10.31 -12.04 -5.35
N ALA A 91 10.23 -10.72 -5.14
CA ALA A 91 9.11 -10.11 -4.44
C ALA A 91 7.79 -10.26 -5.21
N VAL A 92 6.69 -10.40 -4.48
CA VAL A 92 5.33 -10.50 -5.05
C VAL A 92 4.59 -9.20 -4.78
N VAL A 93 3.97 -8.64 -5.83
CA VAL A 93 3.11 -7.45 -5.70
C VAL A 93 1.67 -7.86 -5.95
N VAL A 94 0.79 -7.58 -4.99
CA VAL A 94 -0.65 -7.88 -5.02
C VAL A 94 -1.42 -6.56 -5.07
N PHE A 95 -2.31 -6.41 -6.03
CA PHE A 95 -3.20 -5.26 -6.15
C PHE A 95 -4.58 -5.62 -5.63
N GLU A 96 -5.02 -4.97 -4.55
CA GLU A 96 -6.41 -5.09 -4.04
C GLU A 96 -7.27 -3.88 -4.42
N SER A 97 -6.66 -2.82 -4.96
CA SER A 97 -7.37 -1.69 -5.54
C SER A 97 -8.31 -2.15 -6.65
N THR A 98 -9.57 -1.70 -6.62
CA THR A 98 -10.52 -1.98 -7.70
C THR A 98 -10.07 -1.30 -8.98
N VAL A 99 -9.74 -2.08 -9.99
CA VAL A 99 -9.28 -1.62 -11.31
C VAL A 99 -10.03 -2.35 -12.42
N TYR A 100 -10.04 -1.79 -13.63
CA TYR A 100 -10.58 -2.48 -14.80
C TYR A 100 -9.60 -3.57 -15.30
N PRO A 101 -10.08 -4.57 -16.06
CA PRO A 101 -9.22 -5.63 -16.59
C PRO A 101 -8.04 -5.08 -17.41
N GLY A 102 -6.85 -5.65 -17.23
CA GLY A 102 -5.63 -5.25 -17.94
C GLY A 102 -4.78 -4.20 -17.22
N VAL A 103 -5.28 -3.52 -16.18
CA VAL A 103 -4.48 -2.52 -15.43
C VAL A 103 -3.24 -3.17 -14.78
N THR A 104 -3.35 -4.41 -14.30
CA THR A 104 -2.21 -5.09 -13.68
C THR A 104 -1.13 -5.40 -14.73
N GLU A 105 -1.53 -6.00 -15.85
CA GLU A 105 -0.63 -6.50 -16.89
C GLU A 105 -0.06 -5.39 -17.79
N ASP A 106 -0.92 -4.44 -18.20
CA ASP A 106 -0.57 -3.46 -19.24
C ASP A 106 -0.03 -2.14 -18.65
N ILE A 107 -0.25 -1.90 -17.35
CA ILE A 107 0.10 -0.63 -16.71
C ILE A 107 1.01 -0.85 -15.49
N CYS A 108 0.58 -1.66 -14.53
CA CYS A 108 1.31 -1.83 -13.28
C CYS A 108 2.60 -2.62 -13.47
N GLY A 109 2.55 -3.73 -14.22
CA GLY A 109 3.72 -4.55 -14.57
C GLY A 109 4.82 -3.73 -15.22
N PRO A 110 4.55 -3.03 -16.35
CA PRO A 110 5.55 -2.19 -17.02
C PRO A 110 6.12 -1.08 -16.13
N GLU A 111 5.29 -0.44 -15.29
CA GLU A 111 5.78 0.62 -14.39
C GLU A 111 6.65 0.05 -13.26
N LEU A 112 6.33 -1.14 -12.74
CA LEU A 112 7.17 -1.83 -11.76
C LEU A 112 8.53 -2.21 -12.38
N GLU A 113 8.52 -2.85 -13.54
CA GLU A 113 9.74 -3.24 -14.28
C GLU A 113 10.65 -2.03 -14.55
N ARG A 114 10.06 -0.91 -14.99
CA ARG A 114 10.79 0.32 -15.30
C ARG A 114 11.57 0.88 -14.10
N VAL A 115 11.07 0.69 -12.88
CA VAL A 115 11.63 1.30 -11.67
C VAL A 115 12.46 0.32 -10.84
N SER A 116 12.19 -0.98 -10.91
CA SER A 116 12.90 -2.01 -10.14
C SER A 116 14.30 -2.35 -10.67
N GLY A 117 14.60 -2.03 -11.94
CA GLY A 117 15.89 -2.30 -12.58
C GLY A 117 16.00 -3.69 -13.17
#